data_AF-A0A150SE29-F1
#
_entry.id   AF-A0A150SE29-F1
#
_cell.length_a   1.000
_cell.length_b   1.000
_cell.length_c   1.000
_cell.angle_alpha   90.00
_cell.angle_beta   90.00
_cell.angle_gamma   90.00
#
_symmetry.space_group_name_H-M   'P 1'
#
loop_
_entity.id
_entity.type
_entity.pdbx_description
1 polymer ?
#
loop_
_entity_poly.entity_id
_entity_poly.type
_entity_poly.pdbx_seq_one_letter_code
_entity_poly.pdbx_strand_id
1 'polypeptide(L)'
;MAMCKCSDPSTKEMADAIYESFKAQDPANATPRLRAGIEEVIEFATLIGSVQLLMGILAAPRFREKVFQKAPNREAVLALLDRYTAAISTANIAPDAPDLRTIEPTRKMRALLETWEFNLDVPEPIVSVARAWLAAHETSEPPEGWDEWPGPEDMPQVELPEQPSRGGP
;
A
#
# COMPACT_ATOMS: atom_id res chain seq x y z
N MET A 1 -17.14 -33.33 27.10
CA MET A 1 -16.51 -32.99 25.81
C MET A 1 -16.39 -31.48 25.77
N ALA A 2 -15.25 -30.95 26.23
CA ALA A 2 -15.00 -29.52 26.42
C ALA A 2 -13.90 -29.08 25.47
N MET A 3 -14.13 -27.92 24.84
CA MET A 3 -13.25 -27.28 23.85
C MET A 3 -11.87 -26.98 24.42
N CYS A 4 -10.82 -27.35 23.68
CA CYS A 4 -9.46 -26.86 23.94
C CYS A 4 -9.29 -25.52 23.20
N LYS A 5 -9.40 -24.41 23.93
CA LYS A 5 -8.94 -23.09 23.47
C LYS A 5 -7.51 -22.89 23.98
N CYS A 6 -6.52 -23.26 23.19
CA CYS A 6 -5.14 -22.79 23.36
C CYS A 6 -4.94 -21.63 22.39
N SER A 7 -5.32 -20.42 22.80
CA SER A 7 -4.77 -19.20 22.21
C SER A 7 -3.43 -18.98 22.88
N ASP A 8 -2.33 -19.21 22.15
CA ASP A 8 -0.97 -19.07 22.68
C ASP A 8 -0.74 -17.62 23.18
N PRO A 9 -0.48 -17.40 24.48
CA PRO A 9 -0.17 -16.08 25.02
C PRO A 9 1.20 -15.54 24.53
N SER A 10 2.03 -16.44 24.00
CA SER A 10 3.42 -16.17 23.57
C SER A 10 3.55 -15.15 22.44
N THR A 11 2.63 -15.11 21.48
CA THR A 11 2.80 -14.26 20.28
C THR A 11 2.44 -12.81 20.56
N LYS A 12 1.42 -12.58 21.39
CA LYS A 12 0.99 -11.23 21.77
C LYS A 12 1.98 -10.58 22.74
N GLU A 13 2.45 -11.33 23.74
CA GLU A 13 3.49 -10.83 24.65
C GLU A 13 4.79 -10.51 23.92
N MET A 14 5.15 -11.30 22.90
CA MET A 14 6.32 -11.02 22.06
C MET A 14 6.12 -9.78 21.19
N ALA A 15 4.94 -9.60 20.58
CA ALA A 15 4.63 -8.41 19.79
C ALA A 15 4.58 -7.13 20.65
N ASP A 16 3.98 -7.21 21.84
CA ASP A 16 3.90 -6.10 22.79
C ASP A 16 5.31 -5.76 23.35
N ALA A 17 6.15 -6.76 23.60
CA ALA A 17 7.54 -6.56 24.01
C ALA A 17 8.41 -5.94 22.91
N ILE A 18 8.20 -6.33 21.64
CA ILE A 18 8.86 -5.71 20.49
C ILE A 18 8.40 -4.25 20.36
N TYR A 19 7.08 -4.00 20.45
CA TYR A 19 6.49 -2.66 20.37
C TYR A 19 7.00 -1.73 21.47
N GLU A 20 7.01 -2.17 22.74
CA GLU A 20 7.51 -1.37 23.86
C GLU A 20 9.04 -1.23 23.82
N SER A 21 9.79 -2.21 23.29
CA SER A 21 11.23 -2.07 23.05
C SER A 21 11.54 -1.05 21.96
N PHE A 22 10.71 -0.94 20.92
CA PHE A 22 10.86 0.09 19.88
C PHE A 22 10.48 1.48 20.41
N LYS A 23 9.42 1.57 21.23
CA LYS A 23 8.92 2.82 21.81
C LYS A 23 9.87 3.43 22.85
N ALA A 24 10.60 2.60 23.58
CA ALA A 24 11.56 3.03 24.60
C ALA A 24 12.94 3.43 24.04
N GLN A 25 13.22 3.18 22.76
CA GLN A 25 14.50 3.50 22.14
C GLN A 25 14.48 4.90 21.51
N ASP A 26 15.31 5.79 22.05
CA ASP A 26 15.63 7.07 21.43
C ASP A 26 16.31 6.82 20.06
N PRO A 27 15.71 7.24 18.92
CA PRO A 27 16.27 7.00 17.59
C PRO A 27 17.68 7.63 17.41
N ALA A 28 18.03 8.63 18.24
CA ALA A 28 19.37 9.20 18.28
C ALA A 28 20.45 8.23 18.80
N ASN A 29 20.07 7.24 19.62
CA ASN A 29 20.96 6.27 20.27
C ASN A 29 20.85 4.83 19.72
N ALA A 30 20.02 4.60 18.69
CA ALA A 30 19.92 3.31 18.04
C ALA A 30 21.25 2.89 17.38
N THR A 31 21.65 1.62 17.54
CA THR A 31 22.82 1.08 16.81
C THR A 31 22.59 1.18 15.30
N PRO A 32 23.66 1.31 14.47
CA PRO A 32 23.51 1.40 13.02
C PRO A 32 22.70 0.25 12.40
N ARG A 33 22.81 -0.96 12.97
CA ARG A 33 22.06 -2.15 12.52
C ARG A 33 20.57 -2.06 12.83
N LEU A 34 20.21 -1.55 14.00
CA LEU A 34 18.80 -1.34 14.37
C LEU A 34 18.18 -0.23 13.53
N ARG A 35 18.92 0.86 13.30
CA ARG A 35 18.46 1.96 12.43
C ARG A 35 18.20 1.47 11.00
N ALA A 36 19.14 0.73 10.41
CA ALA A 36 18.96 0.14 9.09
C ALA A 36 17.73 -0.80 9.02
N GLY A 37 17.49 -1.59 10.07
CA GLY A 37 16.30 -2.45 10.13
C GLY A 37 14.99 -1.66 10.23
N ILE A 38 14.96 -0.56 11.00
CA ILE A 38 13.79 0.34 11.08
C ILE A 38 13.55 1.02 9.72
N GLU A 39 14.60 1.51 9.07
CA GLU A 39 14.52 2.14 7.74
C GLU A 39 13.97 1.18 6.70
N GLU A 40 14.42 -0.08 6.69
CA GLU A 40 13.92 -1.14 5.80
C GLU A 40 12.42 -1.42 6.03
N VAL A 41 12.00 -1.50 7.29
CA VAL A 41 10.57 -1.68 7.64
C VAL A 41 9.73 -0.47 7.22
N ILE A 42 10.22 0.75 7.44
CA ILE A 42 9.51 1.98 7.03
C ILE A 42 9.40 2.05 5.51
N GLU A 43 10.47 1.74 4.77
CA GLU A 43 10.45 1.73 3.30
C GLU A 43 9.44 0.70 2.79
N PHE A 44 9.45 -0.51 3.35
CA PHE A 44 8.52 -1.57 2.98
C PHE A 44 7.06 -1.20 3.28
N ALA A 45 6.78 -0.66 4.46
CA ALA A 45 5.44 -0.19 4.83
C ALA A 45 4.97 0.98 3.94
N THR A 46 5.87 1.90 3.60
CA THR A 46 5.58 3.02 2.69
C THR A 46 5.24 2.51 1.29
N LEU A 47 5.94 1.47 0.83
CA LEU A 47 5.70 0.84 -0.47
C LEU A 47 4.34 0.15 -0.53
N ILE A 48 3.99 -0.64 0.49
CA ILE A 48 2.66 -1.26 0.63
C ILE A 48 1.58 -0.16 0.65
N GLY A 49 1.72 0.82 1.53
CA GLY A 49 0.74 1.90 1.68
C GLY A 49 0.55 2.71 0.39
N SER A 50 1.63 2.93 -0.37
CA SER A 50 1.56 3.62 -1.66
C SER A 50 0.78 2.82 -2.71
N VAL A 51 0.99 1.50 -2.79
CA VAL A 51 0.21 0.64 -3.70
C VAL A 51 -1.24 0.54 -3.23
N GLN A 52 -1.49 0.37 -1.93
CA GLN A 52 -2.85 0.33 -1.40
C GLN A 52 -3.62 1.62 -1.69
N LEU A 53 -2.99 2.79 -1.53
CA LEU A 53 -3.59 4.08 -1.87
C LEU A 53 -3.94 4.15 -3.37
N LEU A 54 -3.00 3.77 -4.24
CA LEU A 54 -3.24 3.73 -5.69
C LEU A 54 -4.44 2.83 -6.03
N MET A 55 -4.51 1.63 -5.45
CA MET A 55 -5.61 0.70 -5.68
C MET A 55 -6.93 1.24 -5.15
N GLY A 56 -6.94 1.92 -3.99
CA GLY A 56 -8.11 2.60 -3.45
C GLY A 56 -8.64 3.69 -4.38
N ILE A 57 -7.75 4.51 -4.95
CA ILE A 57 -8.12 5.53 -5.95
C ILE A 57 -8.72 4.88 -7.19
N LEU A 58 -8.10 3.82 -7.72
CA LEU A 58 -8.59 3.14 -8.91
C LEU A 58 -9.90 2.36 -8.64
N ALA A 59 -10.13 1.86 -7.44
CA ALA A 59 -11.33 1.11 -7.08
C ALA A 59 -12.57 2.00 -6.89
N ALA A 60 -12.38 3.26 -6.46
CA ALA A 60 -13.46 4.18 -6.06
C ALA A 60 -13.59 5.39 -7.00
N PRO A 61 -14.58 5.41 -7.92
CA PRO A 61 -14.74 6.46 -8.92
C PRO A 61 -14.79 7.88 -8.34
N ARG A 62 -15.58 8.10 -7.28
CA ARG A 62 -15.74 9.41 -6.62
C ARG A 62 -14.46 9.93 -5.98
N PHE A 63 -13.54 9.02 -5.66
CA PHE A 63 -12.26 9.37 -5.07
C PHE A 63 -11.24 9.82 -6.13
N ARG A 64 -11.37 9.33 -7.36
CA ARG A 64 -10.49 9.69 -8.49
C ARG A 64 -10.55 11.17 -8.80
N GLU A 65 -11.74 11.76 -8.83
CA GLU A 65 -11.92 13.18 -9.13
C GLU A 65 -11.18 14.09 -8.14
N LYS A 66 -11.05 13.66 -6.88
CA LYS A 66 -10.30 14.39 -5.85
C LYS A 66 -8.79 14.28 -6.04
N VAL A 67 -8.29 13.14 -6.52
CA VAL A 67 -6.85 12.83 -6.52
C VAL A 67 -6.20 12.98 -7.90
N PHE A 68 -6.88 12.65 -8.98
CA PHE A 68 -6.37 12.69 -10.36
C PHE A 68 -6.51 14.06 -11.04
N GLN A 69 -6.69 15.15 -10.27
CA GLN A 69 -6.65 16.51 -10.82
C GLN A 69 -5.34 16.81 -11.56
N LYS A 70 -4.26 16.15 -11.13
CA LYS A 70 -3.00 16.03 -11.89
C LYS A 70 -2.80 14.54 -12.18
N ALA A 71 -2.90 14.15 -13.46
CA ALA A 71 -2.67 12.76 -13.86
C ALA A 71 -1.32 12.27 -13.31
N PRO A 72 -1.27 11.13 -12.62
CA PRO A 72 -0.01 10.63 -12.07
C PRO A 72 0.95 10.28 -13.21
N ASN A 73 2.25 10.40 -12.96
CA ASN A 73 3.26 9.99 -13.93
C ASN A 73 3.19 8.45 -14.11
N ARG A 74 2.79 7.99 -15.31
CA ARG A 74 2.70 6.55 -15.65
C ARG A 74 3.98 5.80 -15.30
N GLU A 75 5.14 6.34 -15.65
CA GLU A 75 6.43 5.67 -15.38
C GLU A 75 6.66 5.50 -13.89
N ALA A 76 6.32 6.50 -13.08
CA ALA A 76 6.44 6.43 -11.63
C ALA A 76 5.47 5.39 -11.02
N VAL A 77 4.26 5.30 -11.56
CA VAL A 77 3.26 4.29 -11.13
C VAL A 77 3.71 2.88 -11.51
N LEU A 78 4.21 2.67 -12.73
CA LEU A 78 4.72 1.35 -13.14
C LEU A 78 5.94 0.95 -12.31
N ALA A 79 6.87 1.88 -12.06
CA ALA A 79 8.03 1.65 -11.20
C ALA A 79 7.63 1.32 -9.75
N LEU A 80 6.55 1.93 -9.23
CA LEU A 80 6.00 1.59 -7.90
C LEU A 80 5.54 0.13 -7.84
N LEU A 81 4.78 -0.33 -8.85
CA LEU A 81 4.29 -1.72 -8.91
C LEU A 81 5.43 -2.74 -9.08
N ASP A 82 6.47 -2.38 -9.84
CA ASP A 82 7.67 -3.19 -10.02
C ASP A 82 8.46 -3.31 -8.71
N ARG A 83 8.66 -2.19 -8.00
CA ARG A 83 9.31 -2.18 -6.68
C ARG A 83 8.53 -3.01 -5.68
N TYR A 84 7.20 -2.87 -5.64
CA TYR A 84 6.34 -3.67 -4.77
C TYR A 84 6.50 -5.16 -5.02
N THR A 85 6.38 -5.58 -6.29
CA THR A 85 6.50 -7.00 -6.66
C THR A 85 7.88 -7.57 -6.31
N ALA A 86 8.94 -6.80 -6.55
CA ALA A 86 10.30 -7.18 -6.18
C ALA A 86 10.44 -7.33 -4.67
N ALA A 87 9.96 -6.35 -3.89
CA ALA A 87 10.05 -6.35 -2.44
C ALA A 87 9.31 -7.55 -1.82
N ILE A 88 8.08 -7.84 -2.25
CA ILE A 88 7.34 -9.03 -1.78
C ILE A 88 8.08 -10.32 -2.15
N SER A 89 8.68 -10.39 -3.33
CA SER A 89 9.37 -11.61 -3.79
C SER A 89 10.68 -11.89 -3.07
N THR A 90 11.35 -10.86 -2.53
CA THR A 90 12.62 -10.98 -1.81
C THR A 90 12.47 -10.97 -0.29
N ALA A 91 11.35 -10.48 0.22
CA ALA A 91 11.10 -10.40 1.65
C ALA A 91 10.85 -11.80 2.23
N ASN A 92 11.35 -12.02 3.45
CA ASN A 92 11.13 -13.25 4.21
C ASN A 92 9.72 -13.24 4.85
N ILE A 93 8.69 -13.26 3.99
CA ILE A 93 7.28 -13.17 4.37
C ILE A 93 6.74 -14.57 4.67
N ALA A 94 5.83 -14.68 5.64
CA ALA A 94 5.15 -15.93 5.94
C ALA A 94 4.35 -16.43 4.71
N PRO A 95 4.35 -17.75 4.42
CA PRO A 95 3.70 -18.29 3.21
C PRO A 95 2.19 -18.01 3.07
N ASP A 96 1.51 -17.70 4.18
CA ASP A 96 0.08 -17.43 4.26
C ASP A 96 -0.26 -15.93 4.33
N ALA A 97 0.77 -15.05 4.36
CA ALA A 97 0.59 -13.62 4.47
C ALA A 97 -0.25 -13.06 3.32
N PRO A 98 -1.16 -12.10 3.60
CA PRO A 98 -2.00 -11.46 2.59
C PRO A 98 -1.19 -10.86 1.44
N ASP A 99 -0.01 -10.33 1.71
CA ASP A 99 0.87 -9.70 0.72
C ASP A 99 1.30 -10.64 -0.42
N LEU A 100 1.39 -11.95 -0.17
CA LEU A 100 1.71 -12.89 -1.25
C LEU A 100 0.55 -13.06 -2.23
N ARG A 101 -0.69 -12.86 -1.78
CA ARG A 101 -1.91 -12.98 -2.60
C ARG A 101 -2.07 -11.80 -3.56
N THR A 102 -1.36 -10.70 -3.34
CA THR A 102 -1.45 -9.48 -4.15
C THR A 102 -0.51 -9.49 -5.37
N ILE A 103 0.44 -10.43 -5.46
CA ILE A 103 1.45 -10.47 -6.53
C ILE A 103 0.78 -10.56 -7.91
N GLU A 104 -0.15 -11.50 -8.09
CA GLU A 104 -0.83 -11.70 -9.36
C GLU A 104 -1.73 -10.50 -9.75
N PRO A 105 -2.58 -9.96 -8.85
CA PRO A 105 -3.26 -8.69 -9.09
C PRO A 105 -2.33 -7.53 -9.45
N THR A 106 -1.17 -7.41 -8.79
CA THR A 106 -0.17 -6.36 -9.09
C THR A 106 0.37 -6.50 -10.51
N ARG A 107 0.72 -7.71 -10.94
CA ARG A 107 1.19 -7.99 -12.31
C ARG A 107 0.14 -7.63 -13.36
N LYS A 108 -1.12 -8.02 -13.12
CA LYS A 108 -2.24 -7.66 -14.00
C LYS A 108 -2.45 -6.16 -14.07
N MET A 109 -2.40 -5.47 -12.93
CA MET A 109 -2.54 -4.03 -12.87
C MET A 109 -1.45 -3.34 -13.69
N ARG A 110 -0.20 -3.74 -13.51
CA ARG A 110 0.94 -3.21 -14.27
C ARG A 110 0.71 -3.31 -15.79
N ALA A 111 0.30 -4.47 -16.28
CA ALA A 111 0.04 -4.70 -17.70
C ALA A 111 -1.11 -3.82 -18.24
N LEU A 112 -2.17 -3.61 -17.45
CA LEU A 112 -3.27 -2.73 -17.84
C LEU A 112 -2.82 -1.27 -17.90
N LEU A 113 -2.10 -0.80 -16.89
CA LEU A 113 -1.62 0.59 -16.79
C LEU A 113 -0.55 0.95 -17.83
N GLU A 114 0.17 -0.04 -18.36
CA GLU A 114 1.15 0.15 -19.44
C GLU A 114 0.50 0.70 -20.71
N THR A 115 -0.71 0.23 -21.02
CA THR A 115 -1.45 0.60 -22.23
C THR A 115 -2.49 1.70 -22.02
N TRP A 116 -2.93 1.92 -20.78
CA TRP A 116 -3.98 2.87 -20.49
C TRP A 116 -3.47 4.32 -20.41
N GLU A 117 -4.16 5.23 -21.08
CA GLU A 117 -3.95 6.67 -20.95
C GLU A 117 -4.60 7.18 -19.66
N PHE A 118 -3.77 7.63 -18.71
CA PHE A 118 -4.23 8.10 -17.41
C PHE A 118 -5.20 9.27 -17.56
N ASN A 119 -6.48 9.00 -17.29
CA ASN A 119 -7.55 9.97 -17.29
C ASN A 119 -8.62 9.56 -16.24
N LEU A 120 -9.72 10.30 -16.16
CA LEU A 120 -10.78 10.04 -15.17
C LEU A 120 -11.68 8.84 -15.56
N ASP A 121 -11.73 8.50 -16.85
CA ASP A 121 -12.50 7.38 -17.38
C ASP A 121 -11.68 6.08 -17.29
N VAL A 122 -11.56 5.57 -16.06
CA VAL A 122 -10.81 4.35 -15.76
C VAL A 122 -11.58 3.12 -16.28
N PRO A 123 -10.98 2.31 -17.19
CA PRO A 123 -11.58 1.10 -17.71
C PRO A 123 -11.96 0.08 -16.63
N GLU A 124 -13.10 -0.59 -16.79
CA GLU A 124 -13.59 -1.61 -15.86
C GLU A 124 -12.56 -2.70 -15.51
N PRO A 125 -11.73 -3.22 -16.43
CA PRO A 125 -10.67 -4.17 -16.06
C PRO A 125 -9.69 -3.63 -15.01
N ILE A 126 -9.38 -2.33 -15.03
CA ILE A 126 -8.51 -1.69 -14.02
C ILE A 126 -9.25 -1.61 -12.68
N VAL A 127 -10.52 -1.19 -12.69
CA VAL A 127 -11.35 -1.12 -11.48
C VAL A 127 -11.48 -2.49 -10.80
N SER A 128 -11.78 -3.53 -11.60
CA SER A 128 -11.91 -4.89 -11.13
C SER A 128 -10.61 -5.42 -10.51
N VAL A 129 -9.46 -5.21 -11.17
CA VAL A 129 -8.16 -5.62 -10.63
C VAL A 129 -7.81 -4.85 -9.36
N ALA A 130 -8.12 -3.56 -9.28
CA ALA A 130 -7.89 -2.76 -8.08
C ALA A 130 -8.69 -3.29 -6.88
N ARG A 131 -9.98 -3.58 -7.06
CA ARG A 131 -10.84 -4.17 -6.02
C ARG A 131 -10.36 -5.56 -5.62
N ALA A 132 -9.94 -6.39 -6.59
CA ALA A 132 -9.38 -7.71 -6.31
C ALA A 132 -8.06 -7.63 -5.53
N TRP A 133 -7.20 -6.65 -5.84
CA TRP A 133 -5.98 -6.39 -5.07
C TRP A 133 -6.31 -6.00 -3.62
N LEU A 134 -7.25 -5.08 -3.42
CA LEU A 134 -7.68 -4.63 -2.08
C LEU A 134 -8.24 -5.79 -1.26
N ALA A 135 -9.09 -6.63 -1.86
CA ALA A 135 -9.61 -7.83 -1.21
C ALA A 135 -8.50 -8.85 -0.87
N ALA A 136 -7.52 -9.03 -1.76
CA ALA A 136 -6.36 -9.89 -1.50
C ALA A 136 -5.48 -9.38 -0.36
N HIS A 137 -5.41 -8.06 -0.20
CA HIS A 137 -4.75 -7.38 0.92
C HIS A 137 -5.70 -7.16 2.13
N GLU A 138 -6.80 -7.92 2.21
CA GLU A 138 -7.76 -7.93 3.32
C GLU A 138 -8.42 -6.57 3.61
N THR A 139 -8.37 -5.64 2.64
CA THR A 139 -9.15 -4.41 2.68
C THR A 139 -10.59 -4.73 2.28
N SER A 140 -11.49 -4.64 3.25
CA SER A 140 -12.92 -4.90 3.03
C SER A 140 -13.56 -3.81 2.17
N GLU A 141 -14.57 -4.19 1.39
CA GLU A 141 -15.41 -3.24 0.69
C GLU A 141 -16.17 -2.33 1.69
N PRO A 142 -16.25 -1.01 1.44
CA PRO A 142 -17.05 -0.11 2.26
C PRO A 142 -18.52 -0.53 2.34
N PRO A 143 -19.24 -0.28 3.45
CA PRO A 143 -20.66 -0.63 3.58
C PRO A 143 -21.58 -0.09 2.47
N GLU A 144 -21.26 1.09 1.95
CA GLU A 144 -21.96 1.75 0.84
C GLU A 144 -21.52 1.22 -0.54
N GLY A 145 -20.48 0.40 -0.60
CA GLY A 145 -19.83 -0.06 -1.82
C GLY A 145 -18.79 0.93 -2.37
N TRP A 146 -17.86 0.41 -3.16
CA TRP A 146 -16.78 1.23 -3.74
C TRP A 146 -17.27 2.37 -4.65
N ASP A 147 -18.43 2.20 -5.28
CA ASP A 147 -18.99 3.18 -6.22
C ASP A 147 -19.57 4.42 -5.52
N GLU A 148 -20.10 4.22 -4.31
CA GLU A 148 -20.69 5.29 -3.50
C GLU A 148 -19.70 5.88 -2.48
N TRP A 149 -18.62 5.17 -2.17
CA TRP A 149 -17.62 5.56 -1.18
C TRP A 149 -16.97 6.92 -1.52
N PRO A 150 -17.08 7.93 -0.62
CA PRO A 150 -16.57 9.28 -0.87
C PRO A 150 -15.03 9.40 -0.67
N GLY A 151 -14.37 8.31 -0.27
CA GLY A 151 -13.00 8.32 0.23
C GLY A 151 -12.91 8.54 1.75
N PRO A 152 -11.72 8.44 2.35
CA PRO A 152 -11.50 8.74 3.76
C PRO A 152 -11.81 10.22 4.06
N GLU A 153 -12.49 10.49 5.18
CA GLU A 153 -12.87 11.85 5.61
C GLU A 153 -11.63 12.71 5.95
N ASP A 154 -10.57 12.10 6.46
CA ASP A 154 -9.36 12.78 6.97
C ASP A 154 -8.16 12.70 6.02
N MET A 155 -8.35 12.61 4.70
CA MET A 155 -7.17 12.62 3.83
C MET A 155 -6.49 14.00 3.88
N PRO A 156 -5.20 14.09 4.27
CA PRO A 156 -4.46 15.33 4.12
C PRO A 156 -4.48 15.71 2.64
N GLN A 157 -4.76 16.99 2.36
CA GLN A 157 -4.56 17.55 1.03
C GLN A 157 -3.08 17.35 0.70
N VAL A 158 -2.74 16.31 -0.06
CA VAL A 158 -1.36 16.06 -0.48
C VAL A 158 -1.01 17.14 -1.49
N GLU A 159 -0.54 18.29 -1.01
CA GLU A 159 0.17 19.27 -1.82
C GLU A 159 1.44 18.58 -2.30
N LEU A 160 1.40 18.03 -3.52
CA LEU A 160 2.61 17.54 -4.17
C LEU A 160 3.64 18.69 -4.16
N PRO A 161 4.87 18.45 -3.66
CA PRO A 161 5.89 19.47 -3.65
C PRO A 161 6.04 20.01 -5.08
N GLU A 162 5.93 21.33 -5.24
CA GLU A 162 6.22 22.00 -6.50
C GLU A 162 7.58 21.50 -6.99
N GLN A 163 7.61 20.90 -8.18
CA GLN A 163 8.89 20.53 -8.78
C GLN A 163 9.74 21.79 -8.86
N PRO A 164 11.03 21.76 -8.46
CA PRO A 164 11.89 22.91 -8.63
C PRO A 164 11.89 23.25 -10.11
N SER A 165 11.39 24.46 -10.41
CA SER A 165 11.37 25.03 -11.74
C SER A 165 12.75 24.81 -12.35
N ARG A 166 12.84 23.98 -13.41
CA ARG A 166 14.06 23.82 -14.17
C ARG A 166 14.40 25.21 -14.68
N GLY A 167 15.38 25.86 -14.02
CA GLY A 167 15.95 27.11 -14.47
C GLY A 167 16.32 26.96 -15.94
N GLY A 168 15.65 27.76 -16.77
CA GLY A 168 15.95 27.82 -18.19
C GLY A 168 17.37 28.36 -18.42
N PRO A 169 18.00 27.97 -19.54
CA PRO A 169 19.33 28.43 -19.93
C PRO A 169 19.40 29.94 -20.16
#